data_AF-A0A0Q4ENH1-F1
#
_entry.id   AF-A0A0Q4ENH1-F1
#
_cell.length_a   1.000
_cell.length_b   1.000
_cell.length_c   1.000
_cell.angle_alpha   90.00
_cell.angle_beta   90.00
_cell.angle_gamma   90.00
#
_symmetry.space_group_name_H-M   'P 1'
#
loop_
_entity.id
_entity.type
_entity.pdbx_description
1 polymer ?
#
loop_
_entity_poly.entity_id
_entity_poly.type
_entity_poly.pdbx_seq_one_letter_code
_entity_poly.pdbx_strand_id
1 'polypeptide(L)'
;MKNRAASNAILQPFSVLRTVGFSSRGMQRFERYRTEQKRLNRDVMVMRWRDGIWCALSVPCQAPQAIIVDEGQQIDAYEDARACLEDDLLPFVSLRWDIHA
;
A
#
# COMPACT_ATOMS: atom_id res chain seq x y z
N MET A 1 -16.12 -1.77 17.16
CA MET A 1 -15.95 -0.51 16.39
C MET A 1 -14.59 -0.37 15.70
N LYS A 2 -13.53 -1.10 16.11
CA LYS A 2 -12.18 -1.01 15.50
C LYS A 2 -12.12 -1.41 14.01
N ASN A 3 -12.88 -2.41 13.56
CA ASN A 3 -12.81 -2.88 12.16
C ASN A 3 -13.34 -1.90 11.11
N ARG A 4 -14.23 -0.97 11.46
CA ARG A 4 -14.77 -0.01 10.47
C ARG A 4 -13.71 0.94 9.92
N ALA A 5 -12.67 1.22 10.70
CA ALA A 5 -11.56 2.03 10.20
C ALA A 5 -10.76 1.19 9.21
N ALA A 6 -10.33 0.00 9.60
CA ALA A 6 -9.48 -0.90 8.81
C ALA A 6 -10.12 -1.41 7.50
N SER A 7 -11.46 -1.47 7.39
CA SER A 7 -12.15 -1.93 6.18
C SER A 7 -12.65 -0.83 5.23
N ASN A 8 -12.19 0.41 5.42
CA ASN A 8 -12.60 1.55 4.61
C ASN A 8 -11.39 2.33 4.09
N ALA A 9 -10.52 1.60 3.39
CA ALA A 9 -9.32 2.15 2.79
C ALA A 9 -9.62 2.83 1.44
N ILE A 10 -8.83 3.86 1.13
CA ILE A 10 -8.83 4.52 -0.18
C ILE A 10 -7.53 4.14 -0.88
N LEU A 11 -7.64 3.64 -2.11
CA LEU A 11 -6.50 3.44 -3.00
C LEU A 11 -6.21 4.71 -3.80
N GLN A 12 -4.93 5.07 -3.84
CA GLN A 12 -4.42 6.24 -4.52
C GLN A 12 -3.22 5.86 -5.38
N PRO A 13 -2.94 6.62 -6.45
CA PRO A 13 -1.73 6.41 -7.23
C PRO A 13 -0.48 6.70 -6.40
N PHE A 14 0.62 5.99 -6.69
CA PHE A 14 1.92 6.20 -6.05
C PHE A 14 2.42 7.65 -6.09
N SER A 15 1.99 8.43 -7.09
CA SER A 15 2.36 9.84 -7.23
C SER A 15 1.97 10.68 -6.01
N VAL A 16 0.99 10.26 -5.19
CA VAL A 16 0.61 10.97 -3.97
C VAL A 16 1.76 11.04 -2.96
N LEU A 17 2.70 10.07 -2.93
CA LEU A 17 3.85 10.14 -2.02
C LEU A 17 4.76 11.33 -2.33
N ARG A 18 4.80 11.78 -3.60
CA ARG A 18 5.59 12.94 -4.01
C ARG A 18 5.02 14.26 -3.48
N THR A 19 3.73 14.30 -3.12
CA THR A 19 3.08 15.50 -2.58
C THR A 19 3.11 15.56 -1.05
N VAL A 20 3.44 14.45 -0.37
CA VAL A 20 3.43 14.34 1.11
C VAL A 20 4.69 14.95 1.75
N GLY A 21 5.75 15.21 0.98
CA GLY A 21 6.94 15.91 1.48
C GLY A 21 7.95 15.02 2.22
N PHE A 22 8.08 13.75 1.83
CA PHE A 22 9.16 12.88 2.34
C PHE A 22 10.54 13.47 2.06
N SER A 23 11.52 13.17 2.93
CA SER A 23 12.92 13.46 2.65
C SER A 23 13.38 12.81 1.34
N SER A 24 14.39 13.40 0.68
CA SER A 24 14.93 12.85 -0.56
C SER A 24 15.36 11.38 -0.42
N ARG A 25 15.92 11.00 0.73
CA ARG A 25 16.31 9.62 1.03
C ARG A 25 15.09 8.70 1.19
N GLY A 26 14.02 9.17 1.83
CA GLY A 26 12.76 8.45 1.93
C GLY A 26 12.14 8.23 0.56
N MET A 27 12.05 9.28 -0.26
CA MET A 27 11.51 9.17 -1.61
C MET A 27 12.32 8.22 -2.51
N GLN A 28 13.66 8.23 -2.40
CA GLN A 28 14.52 7.27 -3.11
C GLN A 28 14.23 5.81 -2.71
N ARG A 29 13.94 5.54 -1.44
CA ARG A 29 13.54 4.19 -0.99
C ARG A 29 12.22 3.77 -1.63
N PHE A 30 11.23 4.67 -1.71
CA PHE A 30 9.96 4.40 -2.38
C PHE A 30 10.14 4.12 -3.88
N GLU A 31 10.91 4.94 -4.59
CA GLU A 31 11.15 4.74 -6.03
C GLU A 31 11.93 3.45 -6.31
N ARG A 32 12.90 3.11 -5.44
CA ARG A 32 13.62 1.84 -5.52
C ARG A 32 12.67 0.67 -5.33
N TYR A 33 11.87 0.68 -4.27
CA TYR A 33 10.86 -0.35 -4.03
C TYR A 33 9.92 -0.53 -5.22
N ARG A 34 9.39 0.58 -5.77
CA ARG A 34 8.53 0.54 -6.96
C ARG A 34 9.24 -0.09 -8.17
N THR A 35 10.50 0.24 -8.38
CA THR A 35 11.30 -0.35 -9.47
C THR A 35 11.49 -1.86 -9.29
N GLU A 36 11.74 -2.30 -8.06
CA GLU A 36 11.86 -3.72 -7.72
C GLU A 36 10.53 -4.47 -7.94
N GLN A 37 9.38 -3.89 -7.54
CA GLN A 37 8.07 -4.49 -7.78
C GLN A 37 7.70 -4.58 -9.27
N LYS A 38 8.03 -3.55 -10.06
CA LYS A 38 7.82 -3.57 -11.52
C LYS A 38 8.53 -4.73 -12.21
N ARG A 39 9.72 -5.10 -11.75
CA ARG A 39 10.46 -6.28 -12.27
C ARG A 39 9.75 -7.60 -12.00
N LEU A 40 8.89 -7.63 -10.98
CA LEU A 40 8.05 -8.78 -10.63
C LEU A 40 6.66 -8.72 -11.28
N ASN A 41 6.48 -7.86 -12.29
CA ASN A 41 5.19 -7.60 -12.94
C ASN A 41 4.10 -7.12 -11.95
N ARG A 42 4.50 -6.26 -11.00
CA ARG A 42 3.62 -5.62 -10.02
C ARG A 42 3.72 -4.10 -10.14
N ASP A 43 2.63 -3.39 -9.85
CA ASP A 43 2.67 -1.94 -9.63
C ASP A 43 2.60 -1.65 -8.13
N VAL A 44 2.84 -0.39 -7.76
CA VAL A 44 2.72 0.07 -6.38
C VAL A 44 1.67 1.17 -6.32
N MET A 45 0.72 1.01 -5.42
CA MET A 45 -0.30 2.00 -5.08
C MET A 45 -0.10 2.47 -3.64
N VAL A 46 -0.82 3.52 -3.24
CA VAL A 46 -0.89 3.94 -1.85
C VAL A 46 -2.27 3.61 -1.33
N MET A 47 -2.33 2.83 -0.24
CA MET A 47 -3.57 2.59 0.47
C MET A 47 -3.56 3.43 1.75
N ARG A 48 -4.65 4.14 2.01
CA ARG A 48 -4.77 5.02 3.18
C ARG A 48 -6.11 4.84 3.87
N TRP A 49 -6.07 4.92 5.19
CA TRP A 49 -7.24 4.90 6.05
C TRP A 49 -7.55 6.29 6.62
N ARG A 50 -8.77 6.44 7.15
CA ARG A 50 -9.28 7.71 7.67
C ARG A 50 -8.52 8.23 8.88
N ASP A 51 -7.96 7.34 9.68
CA ASP A 51 -7.16 7.65 10.87
C ASP A 51 -5.71 8.06 10.55
N GLY A 52 -5.32 8.02 9.27
CA GLY A 52 -4.00 8.45 8.81
C GLY A 52 -2.99 7.31 8.70
N ILE A 53 -3.36 6.07 9.05
CA ILE A 53 -2.56 4.90 8.67
C ILE A 53 -2.54 4.79 7.15
N TRP A 54 -1.42 4.35 6.60
CA TRP A 54 -1.23 4.20 5.16
C TRP A 54 -0.12 3.20 4.86
N CYS A 55 -0.12 2.65 3.64
CA CYS A 55 0.97 1.83 3.13
C CYS A 55 1.21 2.03 1.64
N ALA A 56 2.44 1.72 1.22
CA ALA A 56 2.77 1.49 -0.18
C ALA A 56 2.48 0.02 -0.50
N LEU A 57 1.36 -0.22 -1.18
CA LEU A 57 0.83 -1.53 -1.47
C LEU A 57 1.31 -2.02 -2.85
N SER A 58 1.96 -3.17 -2.90
CA SER A 58 2.30 -3.87 -4.14
C SER A 58 1.11 -4.68 -4.65
N VAL A 59 0.76 -4.47 -5.92
CA VAL A 59 -0.42 -5.04 -6.57
C VAL A 59 -0.06 -5.64 -7.94
N PRO A 60 -0.69 -6.75 -8.41
CA PRO A 60 -0.41 -7.32 -9.72
C PRO A 60 -0.63 -6.33 -10.88
N CYS A 61 0.28 -6.28 -11.86
CA CYS A 61 0.23 -5.27 -12.92
C CYS A 61 -0.84 -5.55 -14.01
N GLN A 62 -1.50 -6.72 -14.01
CA GLN A 62 -2.35 -7.12 -15.13
C GLN A 62 -3.63 -6.27 -15.31
N ALA A 63 -4.08 -5.55 -14.29
CA ALA A 63 -5.00 -4.42 -14.42
C ALA A 63 -5.12 -3.69 -13.07
N PRO A 64 -4.21 -2.76 -12.71
CA PRO A 64 -4.22 -2.10 -11.39
C PRO A 64 -5.55 -1.44 -11.04
N GLN A 65 -6.30 -1.01 -12.06
CA GLN A 65 -7.60 -0.35 -11.94
C GLN A 65 -8.76 -1.32 -11.68
N ALA A 66 -8.57 -2.61 -11.95
CA ALA A 66 -9.56 -3.67 -11.73
C ALA A 66 -9.30 -4.45 -10.44
N ILE A 67 -8.33 -4.02 -9.63
CA ILE A 67 -7.97 -4.69 -8.39
C ILE A 67 -8.98 -4.29 -7.32
N ILE A 68 -9.75 -5.28 -6.89
CA ILE A 68 -10.63 -5.17 -5.73
C ILE A 68 -9.84 -5.70 -4.53
N VAL A 69 -9.65 -4.83 -3.54
CA VAL A 69 -9.08 -5.22 -2.24
C VAL A 69 -10.25 -5.45 -1.31
N ASP A 70 -10.51 -6.71 -0.98
CA ASP A 70 -11.64 -7.05 -0.11
C ASP A 70 -11.42 -6.57 1.33
N GLU A 71 -12.48 -6.63 2.14
CA GLU A 71 -12.45 -6.16 3.53
C GLU A 71 -11.38 -6.89 4.38
N GLY A 72 -11.18 -8.19 4.17
CA GLY A 72 -10.15 -8.95 4.88
C GLY A 72 -8.75 -8.49 4.49
N GLN A 73 -8.50 -8.36 3.18
CA GLN A 73 -7.25 -7.83 2.65
C GLN A 73 -6.94 -6.40 3.12
N GLN A 74 -7.95 -5.55 3.26
CA GLN A 74 -7.77 -4.21 3.82
C GLN A 74 -7.41 -4.27 5.31
N ILE A 75 -8.02 -5.15 6.08
CA ILE A 75 -7.69 -5.32 7.50
C ILE A 75 -6.25 -5.82 7.67
N ASP A 76 -5.86 -6.84 6.92
CA ASP A 76 -4.50 -7.39 6.97
C ASP A 76 -3.46 -6.31 6.62
N ALA A 77 -3.69 -5.56 5.53
CA ALA A 77 -2.80 -4.49 5.13
C ALA A 77 -2.76 -3.33 6.14
N TYR A 78 -3.85 -3.05 6.84
CA TYR A 78 -3.90 -2.06 7.92
C TYR A 78 -3.01 -2.49 9.09
N GLU A 79 -3.10 -3.74 9.51
CA GLU A 79 -2.33 -4.28 10.63
C GLU A 79 -0.83 -4.30 10.31
N ASP A 80 -0.44 -4.76 9.13
CA ASP A 80 0.94 -4.74 8.65
C ASP A 80 1.50 -3.31 8.57
N ALA A 81 0.70 -2.38 8.01
CA ALA A 81 1.08 -0.98 7.90
C ALA A 81 1.28 -0.33 9.26
N ARG A 82 0.35 -0.59 10.18
CA ARG A 82 0.38 -0.06 11.53
C ARG A 82 1.61 -0.56 12.29
N ALA A 83 1.91 -1.85 12.24
CA ALA A 83 3.10 -2.42 12.87
C ALA A 83 4.39 -1.76 12.34
N CYS A 84 4.50 -1.60 11.01
CA CYS A 84 5.65 -0.89 10.41
C CYS A 84 5.79 0.54 10.93
N LEU A 85 4.69 1.28 11.00
CA LEU A 85 4.71 2.69 11.43
C LEU A 85 4.98 2.84 12.93
N GLU A 86 4.51 1.91 13.76
CA GLU A 86 4.82 1.86 15.20
C GLU A 86 6.33 1.62 15.44
N ASP A 87 7.00 0.92 14.52
CA ASP A 87 8.46 0.67 14.52
C ASP A 87 9.30 1.71 13.74
N ASP A 88 8.71 2.83 13.32
CA ASP A 88 9.35 3.89 12.50
C ASP A 88 9.93 3.36 11.15
N LEU A 89 9.25 2.38 10.56
CA LEU A 89 9.60 1.78 9.27
C LEU A 89 8.69 2.28 8.15
N LEU A 90 9.17 2.17 6.91
CA LEU A 90 8.34 2.44 5.73
C LEU A 90 7.33 1.30 5.56
N PRO A 91 6.02 1.59 5.48
CA PRO A 91 4.97 0.57 5.39
C PRO A 91 4.87 0.00 3.97
N PHE A 92 5.84 -0.82 3.57
CA PHE A 92 5.79 -1.59 2.32
C PHE A 92 4.98 -2.86 2.54
N VAL A 93 3.80 -2.95 1.93
CA VAL A 93 2.88 -4.09 2.10
C VAL A 93 2.71 -4.83 0.78
N SER A 94 2.74 -6.16 0.86
CA SER A 94 2.44 -7.04 -0.29
C SER A 94 1.42 -8.07 0.14
N LEU A 95 0.18 -7.87 -0.25
CA LEU A 95 -0.89 -8.84 -0.01
C LEU A 95 -0.69 -10.11 -0.86
N ARG A 96 -1.26 -11.21 -0.37
CA ARG A 96 -1.48 -12.41 -1.18
C ARG A 96 -2.73 -12.19 -2.02
N TRP A 97 -2.55 -12.21 -3.32
CA TRP A 97 -3.64 -12.04 -4.28
C TRP A 97 -4.06 -13.43 -4.76
N ASP A 98 -5.22 -13.90 -4.31
CA ASP A 98 -5.87 -15.03 -4.97
C ASP A 98 -6.45 -14.51 -6.28
N ILE A 99 -5.78 -14.86 -7.40
CA ILE A 99 -6.30 -14.58 -8.74
C ILE A 99 -7.53 -15.48 -8.91
N HIS A 100 -8.71 -14.93 -8.63
CA HIS A 100 -9.97 -15.57 -8.99
C HIS A 100 -10.13 -15.40 -10.50
N ALA A 101 -9.61 -16.38 -11.25
CA ALA A 101 -9.76 -16.49 -12.71
C ALA A 101 -11.10 -17.11 -13.08
#